data_AF-A0A8S2ANJ7-F1
#
_entry.id   AF-A0A8S2ANJ7-F1
#
_cell.length_a   1.000
_cell.length_b   1.000
_cell.length_c   1.000
_cell.angle_alpha   90.00
_cell.angle_beta   90.00
_cell.angle_gamma   90.00
#
_symmetry.space_group_name_H-M   'P 1'
#
loop_
_entity.id
_entity.type
_entity.pdbx_description
1 polymer ?
#
loop_
_entity_poly.entity_id
_entity_poly.type
_entity_poly.pdbx_seq_one_letter_code
_entity_poly.pdbx_strand_id
1 'polypeptide(L)'
;MAYNNFTRLDAQSAAEKAVSVIGLGYYLCSDVRFSACKTTPDGSRLVEIVPTRNRDLVFPGGIVVNNVSSSIKCDKGERTRLRSDILSFNQMSEKFNQDMCLSGKIPSGMFNNMFAFSKCWPKDASSVKNLAYWFISLYIRVEIVRKQLTLRDEVKREVPSSWYSCSCWSEY
;
A
#
# COMPACT_ATOMS: atom_id res chain seq x y z
N MET A 1 -4.34 -8.05 -22.38
CA MET A 1 -3.51 -7.49 -21.29
C MET A 1 -4.10 -6.14 -20.92
N ALA A 2 -4.90 -6.08 -19.86
CA ALA A 2 -5.43 -4.80 -19.39
C ALA A 2 -4.26 -4.03 -18.73
N TYR A 3 -3.56 -3.23 -19.53
CA TYR A 3 -2.76 -2.14 -19.02
C TYR A 3 -3.74 -1.19 -18.34
N ASN A 4 -3.98 -1.38 -17.05
CA ASN A 4 -4.63 -0.38 -16.23
C ASN A 4 -3.91 0.94 -16.47
N ASN A 5 -4.65 2.01 -16.78
CA ASN A 5 -4.12 3.35 -16.95
C ASN A 5 -3.54 3.82 -15.61
N PHE A 6 -2.30 3.40 -15.33
CA PHE A 6 -1.48 4.05 -14.34
C PHE A 6 -1.25 5.45 -14.86
N THR A 7 -1.89 6.44 -14.24
CA THR A 7 -1.44 7.82 -14.33
C THR A 7 0.02 7.82 -13.91
N ARG A 8 0.91 7.77 -14.90
CA ARG A 8 2.34 7.72 -14.69
C ARG A 8 2.73 9.11 -14.21
N LEU A 9 2.85 9.24 -12.89
CA LEU A 9 3.40 10.43 -12.28
C LEU A 9 4.81 10.64 -12.83
N ASP A 10 5.13 11.89 -13.18
CA ASP A 10 6.53 12.27 -13.32
C ASP A 10 7.25 12.16 -11.98
N ALA A 11 8.57 12.27 -11.99
CA ALA A 11 9.37 12.00 -10.80
C ALA A 11 9.13 13.03 -9.67
N GLN A 12 8.83 14.29 -10.00
CA GLN A 12 8.51 15.32 -9.02
C GLN A 12 7.15 15.03 -8.37
N SER A 13 6.11 14.82 -9.18
CA SER A 13 4.77 14.48 -8.73
C SER A 13 4.76 13.20 -7.89
N ALA A 14 5.57 12.21 -8.26
CA ALA A 14 5.71 10.96 -7.51
C ALA A 14 6.37 11.19 -6.13
N ALA A 15 7.40 12.03 -6.04
CA ALA A 15 8.07 12.35 -4.79
C ALA A 15 7.15 13.12 -3.83
N GLU A 16 6.46 14.14 -4.34
CA GLU A 16 5.48 14.91 -3.57
C GLU A 16 4.35 14.01 -3.06
N LYS A 17 3.80 13.17 -3.93
CA LYS A 17 2.76 12.20 -3.57
C LYS A 17 3.26 11.21 -2.52
N ALA A 18 4.48 10.68 -2.67
CA ALA A 18 5.07 9.76 -1.72
C ALA A 18 5.12 10.37 -0.31
N VAL A 19 5.61 11.61 -0.17
CA VAL A 19 5.63 12.33 1.12
C VAL A 19 4.21 12.62 1.63
N SER A 20 3.29 12.99 0.74
CA SER A 20 1.92 13.34 1.12
C SER A 20 1.14 12.15 1.69
N VAL A 21 1.42 10.92 1.23
CA VAL A 21 0.67 9.72 1.65
C VAL A 21 1.24 9.00 2.87
N ILE A 22 2.44 9.37 3.35
CA ILE A 22 3.06 8.72 4.51
C ILE A 22 2.12 8.77 5.73
N GLY A 23 1.84 7.64 6.37
CA GLY A 23 0.98 7.62 7.55
C GLY A 23 -0.52 7.74 7.25
N LEU A 24 -0.92 7.71 5.98
CA LEU A 24 -2.30 7.40 5.57
C LEU A 24 -2.58 5.90 5.71
N GLY A 25 -3.87 5.55 5.76
CA GLY A 25 -4.32 4.17 5.64
C GLY A 25 -4.43 3.73 4.19
N TYR A 26 -4.72 2.45 3.98
CA TYR A 26 -5.11 1.91 2.67
C TYR A 26 -6.01 0.69 2.86
N TYR A 27 -6.83 0.38 1.85
CA TYR A 27 -7.68 -0.81 1.86
C TYR A 27 -6.96 -1.98 1.19
N LEU A 28 -6.54 -2.95 1.98
CA LEU A 28 -5.83 -4.13 1.51
C LEU A 28 -6.60 -4.95 0.47
N CYS A 29 -7.94 -4.98 0.56
CA CYS A 29 -8.81 -5.65 -0.41
C CYS A 29 -8.90 -4.90 -1.76
N SER A 30 -8.41 -3.66 -1.83
CA SER A 30 -8.39 -2.85 -3.04
C SER A 30 -6.99 -2.84 -3.66
N ASP A 31 -6.02 -2.21 -3.00
CA ASP A 31 -4.65 -2.04 -3.48
C ASP A 31 -3.77 -1.42 -2.38
N VAL A 32 -2.46 -1.40 -2.60
CA VAL A 32 -1.46 -0.71 -1.76
C VAL A 32 -0.80 0.48 -2.47
N ARG A 33 -1.10 0.69 -3.77
CA ARG A 33 -0.60 1.83 -4.56
C ARG A 33 -1.23 3.15 -4.11
N PHE A 34 -0.66 4.28 -4.53
CA PHE A 34 -1.11 5.63 -4.15
C PHE A 34 -2.61 5.91 -4.36
N SER A 35 -3.24 5.26 -5.35
CA SER A 35 -4.67 5.38 -5.63
C SER A 35 -5.57 4.79 -4.54
N ALA A 36 -5.04 3.87 -3.73
CA ALA A 36 -5.77 3.24 -2.62
C ALA A 36 -5.43 3.82 -1.25
N CYS A 37 -4.53 4.80 -1.17
CA CYS A 37 -4.28 5.54 0.06
C CYS A 37 -5.55 6.30 0.49
N LYS A 38 -5.83 6.30 1.79
CA LYS A 38 -7.02 6.86 2.39
C LYS A 38 -6.67 7.75 3.57
N THR A 39 -7.31 8.90 3.60
CA THR A 39 -7.36 9.76 4.76
C THR A 39 -8.48 9.32 5.69
N THR A 40 -8.44 9.80 6.92
CA THR A 40 -9.60 9.82 7.82
C THR A 40 -10.73 10.68 7.24
N PRO A 41 -11.96 10.60 7.80
CA PRO A 41 -13.10 11.38 7.32
C PRO A 41 -12.89 12.90 7.29
N ASP A 42 -12.06 13.43 8.19
CA ASP A 42 -11.65 14.84 8.26
C ASP A 42 -10.49 15.20 7.31
N GLY A 43 -10.04 14.26 6.47
CA GLY A 43 -8.93 14.46 5.53
C GLY A 43 -7.53 14.33 6.14
N SER A 44 -7.42 13.90 7.40
CA SER A 44 -6.15 13.78 8.11
C SER A 44 -5.46 12.40 7.97
N ARG A 45 -4.30 12.25 8.62
CA ARG A 45 -3.47 11.03 8.58
C ARG A 45 -3.82 10.12 9.76
N LEU A 46 -3.67 8.81 9.61
CA LEU A 46 -3.93 7.87 10.71
C LEU A 46 -2.93 7.99 11.86
N VAL A 47 -1.67 8.28 11.51
CA VAL A 47 -0.58 8.40 12.48
C VAL A 47 -0.21 9.87 12.70
N GLU A 48 0.24 10.15 13.92
CA GLU A 48 0.85 11.42 14.27
C GLU A 48 2.26 11.51 13.70
N ILE A 49 2.46 12.51 12.85
CA ILE A 49 3.78 12.90 12.38
C ILE A 49 4.11 14.20 13.11
N VAL A 50 4.69 14.08 14.30
CA VAL A 50 5.10 15.26 15.07
C VAL A 50 6.21 15.98 14.30
N PRO A 51 5.99 17.22 13.85
CA PRO A 51 7.02 18.03 13.23
C PRO A 51 7.88 18.63 14.35
N THR A 52 9.12 18.17 14.49
CA THR A 52 10.11 18.88 15.31
C THR A 52 10.69 20.07 14.55
N ARG A 53 10.85 19.92 13.23
CA ARG A 53 11.28 20.95 12.27
C ARG A 53 10.91 20.51 10.87
N ASN A 54 10.58 21.45 9.99
CA ASN A 54 10.41 21.20 8.56
C ASN A 54 11.70 21.52 7.80
N ARG A 55 11.97 20.75 6.76
CA ARG A 55 13.15 20.88 5.90
C ARG A 55 12.82 20.48 4.47
N ASP A 56 13.72 20.81 3.55
CA ASP A 56 13.66 20.29 2.20
C ASP A 56 14.17 18.85 2.19
N LEU A 57 13.40 17.96 1.57
CA LEU A 57 13.75 16.56 1.39
C LEU A 57 14.23 16.34 -0.05
N VAL A 58 15.51 15.98 -0.17
CA VAL A 58 16.14 15.74 -1.47
C VAL A 58 16.07 14.26 -1.82
N PHE A 59 15.50 13.97 -2.98
CA PHE A 59 15.39 12.64 -3.57
C PHE A 59 16.54 12.39 -4.55
N PRO A 60 16.89 11.12 -4.83
CA PRO A 60 17.82 10.78 -5.90
C PRO A 60 17.41 11.43 -7.24
N GLY A 61 18.40 11.94 -7.98
CA GLY A 61 18.15 12.69 -9.21
C GLY A 61 17.92 14.20 -9.03
N GLY A 62 18.11 14.73 -7.81
CA GLY A 62 18.06 16.17 -7.54
C GLY A 62 16.66 16.74 -7.34
N ILE A 63 15.65 15.87 -7.22
CA ILE A 63 14.26 16.25 -6.94
C ILE A 63 14.16 16.74 -5.50
N VAL A 64 13.46 17.85 -5.29
CA VAL A 64 13.32 18.46 -3.98
C VAL A 64 11.84 18.60 -3.64
N VAL A 65 11.46 18.09 -2.46
CA VAL A 65 10.15 18.32 -1.87
C VAL A 65 10.35 19.24 -0.67
N ASN A 66 9.73 20.42 -0.70
CA ASN A 66 9.91 21.43 0.33
C ASN A 66 9.00 21.17 1.54
N ASN A 67 9.34 21.78 2.68
CA ASN A 67 8.48 21.83 3.87
C ASN A 67 8.08 20.43 4.42
N VAL A 68 9.01 19.47 4.39
CA VAL A 68 8.79 18.11 4.87
C VAL A 68 9.20 17.98 6.33
N SER A 69 8.38 17.34 7.16
CA SER A 69 8.75 17.03 8.54
C SER A 69 10.06 16.25 8.59
N SER A 70 10.98 16.66 9.46
CA SER A 70 12.26 15.98 9.68
C SER A 70 12.11 14.53 10.15
N SER A 71 10.93 14.14 10.65
CA SER A 71 10.58 12.74 10.95
C SER A 71 10.42 11.87 9.70
N ILE A 72 10.33 12.45 8.49
CA ILE A 72 10.27 11.72 7.22
C ILE A 72 11.66 11.75 6.58
N LYS A 73 12.14 10.60 6.14
CA LYS A 73 13.36 10.47 5.34
C LYS A 73 13.09 9.81 4.00
N CYS A 74 13.94 10.15 3.06
CA CYS A 74 14.13 9.45 1.81
C CYS A 74 15.41 8.63 1.94
N ASP A 75 15.34 7.33 1.69
CA ASP A 75 16.51 6.46 1.59
C ASP A 75 16.77 6.12 0.11
N LYS A 76 17.99 5.67 -0.18
CA LYS A 76 18.32 5.13 -1.49
C LYS A 76 17.41 3.95 -1.73
N GLY A 77 16.54 4.13 -2.73
CA GLY A 77 15.64 3.10 -3.19
C GLY A 77 16.33 1.80 -3.56
N GLU A 78 15.57 0.72 -3.64
CA GLU A 78 16.10 -0.56 -4.10
C GLU A 78 15.68 -0.79 -5.56
N ARG A 79 16.60 -1.37 -6.34
CA ARG A 79 16.28 -1.98 -7.63
C ARG A 79 16.17 -3.49 -7.43
N THR A 80 14.94 -3.97 -7.28
CA THR A 80 14.69 -5.39 -7.04
C THR A 80 14.11 -6.03 -8.29
N ARG A 81 14.71 -7.11 -8.77
CA ARG A 81 14.13 -7.95 -9.83
C ARG A 81 13.28 -9.02 -9.16
N LEU A 82 11.98 -8.97 -9.37
CA LEU A 82 11.03 -9.90 -8.79
C LEU A 82 10.56 -10.87 -9.86
N ARG A 83 10.73 -12.16 -9.58
CA ARG A 83 10.31 -13.27 -10.44
C ARG A 83 9.63 -14.31 -9.58
N SER A 84 8.51 -14.85 -10.04
CA SER A 84 7.92 -16.05 -9.46
C SER A 84 8.22 -17.29 -10.31
N ASP A 85 8.14 -18.44 -9.67
CA ASP A 85 7.91 -19.70 -10.38
C ASP A 85 6.49 -19.73 -10.99
N ILE A 86 6.21 -20.80 -11.73
CA ILE A 86 4.87 -21.10 -12.22
C ILE A 86 4.07 -21.71 -11.07
N LEU A 87 3.07 -20.99 -10.60
CA LEU A 87 2.30 -21.33 -9.39
C LEU A 87 0.81 -21.45 -9.71
N SER A 88 0.09 -22.28 -8.96
CA SER A 88 -1.38 -22.27 -8.97
C SER A 88 -1.94 -20.95 -8.43
N PHE A 89 -3.22 -20.68 -8.67
CA PHE A 89 -3.90 -19.49 -8.15
C PHE A 89 -3.70 -19.31 -6.63
N ASN A 90 -3.93 -20.37 -5.85
CA ASN A 90 -3.83 -20.32 -4.39
C ASN A 90 -2.39 -20.08 -3.93
N GLN A 91 -1.40 -20.77 -4.52
CA GLN A 91 0.00 -20.57 -4.19
C GLN A 91 0.46 -19.15 -4.52
N MET A 92 0.03 -18.61 -5.66
CA MET A 92 0.37 -17.26 -6.06
C MET A 92 -0.28 -16.21 -5.14
N SER A 93 -1.56 -16.41 -4.78
CA SER A 93 -2.28 -15.58 -3.81
C SER A 93 -1.58 -15.55 -2.44
N GLU A 94 -1.25 -16.72 -1.90
CA GLU A 94 -0.53 -16.85 -0.63
C GLU A 94 0.84 -16.18 -0.69
N LYS A 95 1.57 -16.31 -1.80
CA LYS A 95 2.84 -15.62 -2.00
C LYS A 95 2.70 -14.10 -1.95
N PHE A 96 1.70 -13.52 -2.61
CA PHE A 96 1.44 -12.07 -2.54
C PHE A 96 1.12 -11.61 -1.12
N ASN A 97 0.37 -12.40 -0.35
CA ASN A 97 0.07 -12.09 1.04
C ASN A 97 1.33 -12.11 1.91
N GLN A 98 2.18 -13.13 1.76
CA GLN A 98 3.46 -13.24 2.48
C GLN A 98 4.42 -12.08 2.14
N ASP A 99 4.52 -11.71 0.86
CA ASP A 99 5.34 -10.59 0.39
C ASP A 99 4.87 -9.25 1.02
N MET A 100 3.64 -9.17 1.53
CA MET A 100 3.07 -8.02 2.27
C MET A 100 2.99 -8.24 3.80
N CYS A 101 3.67 -9.27 4.34
CA CYS A 101 3.64 -9.64 5.76
C CYS A 101 2.24 -10.00 6.29
N LEU A 102 1.38 -10.58 5.44
CA LEU A 102 0.04 -11.03 5.80
C LEU A 102 -0.02 -12.54 5.91
N SER A 103 -0.82 -13.04 6.85
CA SER A 103 -1.17 -14.45 6.95
C SER A 103 -2.50 -14.76 6.25
N GLY A 104 -2.64 -15.98 5.75
CA GLY A 104 -3.90 -16.49 5.22
C GLY A 104 -3.96 -16.59 3.69
N LYS A 105 -5.08 -17.15 3.23
CA LYS A 105 -5.28 -17.63 1.84
C LYS A 105 -6.19 -16.75 1.00
N ILE A 106 -6.81 -15.75 1.62
CA ILE A 106 -7.74 -14.83 0.94
C ILE A 106 -6.94 -13.94 -0.01
N PRO A 107 -7.27 -13.89 -1.31
CA PRO A 107 -6.54 -13.07 -2.25
C PRO A 107 -6.63 -11.59 -1.95
N SER A 108 -5.47 -10.94 -1.84
CA SER A 108 -5.37 -9.49 -1.65
C SER A 108 -5.82 -8.71 -2.88
N GLY A 109 -6.17 -7.43 -2.68
CA GLY A 109 -6.49 -6.52 -3.78
C GLY A 109 -5.31 -6.33 -4.73
N MET A 110 -4.08 -6.30 -4.20
CA MET A 110 -2.86 -6.20 -5.00
C MET A 110 -2.70 -7.39 -5.96
N PHE A 111 -2.92 -8.62 -5.48
CA PHE A 111 -2.91 -9.81 -6.33
C PHE A 111 -3.98 -9.74 -7.41
N ASN A 112 -5.21 -9.39 -7.05
CA ASN A 112 -6.32 -9.26 -8.01
C ASN A 112 -6.01 -8.20 -9.08
N ASN A 113 -5.45 -7.06 -8.69
CA ASN A 113 -5.11 -5.99 -9.62
C ASN A 113 -3.91 -6.33 -10.52
N MET A 114 -2.95 -7.14 -10.03
CA MET A 114 -1.79 -7.58 -10.83
C MET A 114 -2.23 -8.43 -12.01
N PHE A 115 -3.16 -9.37 -11.78
CA PHE A 115 -3.62 -10.32 -12.80
C PHE A 115 -4.98 -9.95 -13.43
N ALA A 116 -5.51 -8.76 -13.12
CA ALA A 116 -6.81 -8.27 -13.59
C ALA A 116 -7.99 -9.21 -13.29
N PHE A 117 -8.02 -9.76 -12.07
CA PHE A 117 -9.10 -10.63 -11.61
C PHE A 117 -10.35 -9.86 -11.16
N SER A 118 -11.50 -10.54 -11.25
CA SER A 118 -12.83 -9.96 -11.00
C SER A 118 -13.15 -9.74 -9.52
N LYS A 119 -12.23 -10.12 -8.61
CA LYS A 119 -12.40 -10.17 -7.15
C LYS A 119 -13.40 -11.23 -6.67
N CYS A 120 -13.99 -12.00 -7.59
CA CYS A 120 -14.78 -13.18 -7.28
C CYS A 120 -13.84 -14.40 -7.27
N TRP A 121 -13.08 -14.54 -6.19
CA TRP A 121 -11.95 -15.47 -6.15
C TRP A 121 -12.28 -16.94 -6.49
N PRO A 122 -13.48 -17.52 -6.20
CA PRO A 122 -13.77 -18.89 -6.61
C PRO A 122 -13.90 -19.04 -8.13
N LYS A 123 -14.46 -18.03 -8.81
CA LYS A 123 -14.58 -18.01 -10.28
C LYS A 123 -13.22 -17.77 -10.93
N ASP A 124 -12.45 -16.83 -10.38
CA ASP A 124 -11.12 -16.53 -10.89
C ASP A 124 -10.20 -17.77 -10.74
N ALA A 125 -10.25 -18.45 -9.58
CA ALA A 125 -9.45 -19.64 -9.30
C ALA A 125 -9.78 -20.82 -10.22
N SER A 126 -11.04 -21.02 -10.62
CA SER A 126 -11.42 -22.12 -11.52
C SER A 126 -11.02 -21.86 -12.97
N SER A 127 -10.91 -20.59 -13.37
CA SER A 127 -10.55 -20.20 -14.74
C SER A 127 -9.04 -20.21 -15.01
N VAL A 128 -8.22 -20.23 -13.97
CA VAL A 128 -6.76 -20.07 -14.06
C VAL A 128 -6.05 -21.38 -13.70
N LYS A 129 -5.28 -21.93 -14.63
CA LYS A 129 -4.45 -23.11 -14.36
C LYS A 129 -3.17 -22.75 -13.61
N ASN A 130 -2.40 -21.81 -14.15
CA ASN A 130 -1.10 -21.42 -13.61
C ASN A 130 -0.86 -19.92 -13.83
N LEU A 131 -0.08 -19.32 -12.94
CA LEU A 131 0.32 -17.92 -12.94
C LEU A 131 1.84 -17.81 -12.78
N ALA A 132 2.40 -16.77 -13.38
CA ALA A 132 3.77 -16.35 -13.13
C ALA A 132 3.88 -14.83 -13.35
N TYR A 133 4.83 -14.19 -12.67
CA TYR A 133 5.18 -12.81 -12.93
C TYR A 133 6.69 -12.62 -13.04
N TRP A 134 7.08 -11.60 -13.78
CA TRP A 134 8.44 -11.09 -13.82
C TRP A 134 8.40 -9.58 -14.01
N PHE A 135 8.93 -8.83 -13.05
CA PHE A 135 9.02 -7.38 -13.15
C PHE A 135 10.23 -6.83 -12.39
N ILE A 136 10.61 -5.60 -12.74
CA ILE A 136 11.66 -4.85 -12.06
C ILE A 136 10.95 -3.79 -11.21
N SER A 137 11.13 -3.87 -9.90
CA SER A 137 10.72 -2.83 -8.98
C SER A 137 11.83 -1.79 -8.84
N LEU A 138 11.48 -0.53 -9.08
CA LEU A 138 12.31 0.64 -8.81
C LEU A 138 11.48 1.53 -7.91
N TYR A 139 11.85 1.61 -6.64
CA TYR A 139 11.12 2.47 -5.71
C TYR A 139 12.10 3.29 -4.90
N ILE A 140 11.86 4.59 -4.81
CA ILE A 140 12.51 5.43 -3.80
C ILE A 140 11.79 5.16 -2.48
N ARG A 141 12.55 4.90 -1.42
CA ARG A 141 11.99 4.55 -0.12
C ARG A 141 11.78 5.82 0.69
N VAL A 142 10.51 6.16 0.94
CA VAL A 142 10.13 7.23 1.88
C VAL A 142 9.59 6.59 3.14
N GLU A 143 10.14 6.94 4.29
CA GLU A 143 9.71 6.35 5.57
C GLU A 143 9.74 7.32 6.74
N ILE A 144 8.96 7.01 7.77
CA ILE A 144 8.99 7.73 9.05
C ILE A 144 10.12 7.16 9.90
N VAL A 145 11.03 8.01 10.35
CA VAL A 145 12.14 7.67 11.25
C VAL A 145 11.66 7.70 12.70
N ARG A 146 10.79 6.76 13.07
CA ARG A 146 10.39 6.57 14.47
C ARG A 146 10.29 5.10 14.82
N LYS A 147 10.85 4.73 15.98
CA LYS A 147 10.73 3.37 16.53
C LYS A 147 9.31 3.04 16.97
N GLN A 148 8.51 4.05 17.32
CA GLN A 148 7.11 3.91 17.73
C GLN A 148 6.27 4.96 17.01
N LEU A 149 5.27 4.50 16.26
CA LEU A 149 4.27 5.34 15.62
C LEU A 149 3.05 5.43 16.55
N THR A 150 2.55 6.65 16.75
CA THR A 150 1.35 6.91 17.55
C THR A 150 0.18 7.15 16.62
N LEU A 151 -0.92 6.45 16.83
CA LEU A 151 -2.19 6.77 16.16
C LEU A 151 -2.72 8.11 16.67
N ARG A 152 -3.40 8.87 15.81
CA ARG A 152 -4.15 10.05 16.26
C ARG A 152 -5.25 9.66 17.23
N ASP A 153 -5.58 10.56 18.15
CA ASP A 153 -6.59 10.29 19.17
C ASP A 153 -7.99 10.11 18.58
N GLU A 154 -8.32 10.77 17.46
CA GLU A 154 -9.55 10.54 16.70
C GLU A 154 -9.66 9.08 16.26
N VAL A 155 -8.58 8.56 15.69
CA VAL A 155 -8.52 7.18 15.19
C VAL A 155 -8.62 6.19 16.34
N LYS A 156 -7.94 6.46 17.47
CA LYS A 156 -8.05 5.60 18.67
C LYS A 156 -9.48 5.51 19.19
N ARG A 157 -10.25 6.61 19.15
CA ARG A 157 -11.66 6.65 19.59
C ARG A 157 -12.57 5.84 18.66
N GLU A 158 -12.24 5.76 17.37
CA GLU A 158 -13.00 4.96 16.40
C GLU A 158 -12.70 3.45 16.49
N VAL A 159 -11.59 3.05 17.12
CA VAL A 159 -11.26 1.64 17.33
C VAL A 159 -12.15 1.09 18.46
N PRO A 160 -13.06 0.14 18.17
CA PRO A 160 -13.90 -0.43 19.21
C PRO A 160 -13.04 -1.22 20.20
N SER A 161 -13.41 -1.15 21.49
CA SER A 161 -12.70 -1.86 22.57
C SER A 161 -12.86 -3.39 22.49
N SER A 162 -13.83 -3.88 21.73
CA SER A 162 -14.03 -5.30 21.47
C SER A 162 -14.62 -5.53 20.09
N TRP A 163 -14.34 -6.70 19.53
CA TRP A 163 -14.88 -7.12 18.26
C TRP A 163 -16.25 -7.77 18.48
N TYR A 164 -17.33 -7.02 18.30
CA TYR A 164 -18.67 -7.61 18.25
C TYR A 164 -18.94 -8.07 16.82
N SER A 165 -18.91 -9.38 16.59
CA SER A 165 -19.13 -9.99 15.27
C SER A 165 -20.59 -9.94 14.78
N CYS A 166 -21.48 -9.22 15.46
CA CYS A 166 -22.92 -9.31 15.26
C CYS A 166 -23.49 -7.95 14.81
N SER A 167 -23.40 -7.67 13.51
CA SER A 167 -24.29 -6.72 12.81
C SER A 167 -24.06 -6.66 11.30
N CYS A 168 -22.92 -7.12 10.76
CA CYS A 168 -22.70 -7.11 9.30
C CYS A 168 -23.46 -8.20 8.51
N TRP A 169 -24.32 -8.99 9.15
CA TRP A 169 -25.12 -10.04 8.50
C TRP A 169 -26.64 -9.82 8.56
N SER A 170 -27.13 -8.67 9.04
CA SER A 170 -28.59 -8.41 9.07
C SER A 170 -29.13 -7.68 7.85
N GLU A 171 -28.30 -7.37 6.85
CA GLU A 171 -28.74 -6.73 5.61
C GLU A 171 -28.12 -7.40 4.38
N TYR A 172 -28.44 -8.69 4.17
CA TYR A 172 -28.47 -9.34 2.86
C TYR A 172 -29.55 -10.42 2.85
#